data_AF-A0A350T552-F1
#
_entry.id   AF-A0A350T552-F1
#
_cell.length_a   1.000
_cell.length_b   1.000
_cell.length_c   1.000
_cell.angle_alpha   90.00
_cell.angle_beta   90.00
_cell.angle_gamma   90.00
#
_symmetry.space_group_name_H-M   'P 1'
#
loop_
_entity.id
_entity.type
_entity.pdbx_description
1 polymer ?
#
loop_
_entity_poly.entity_id
_entity_poly.type
_entity_poly.pdbx_seq_one_letter_code
_entity_poly.pdbx_strand_id
1 'polypeptide(L)'
;MVAADSDASTIDSTGPRNHALPDAALYLPVQRHATTLWGSQPDITVVAPGRIEIVGNHVDYNGGEVITAAIDRWVAVVAQRRANGLLQATALDMASETRAEPLDLVTNFDRRAMPIAP
;
A
#
# COMPACT_ATOMS: atom_id res chain seq x y z
N MET A 1 31.45 -17.86 2.47
CA MET A 1 31.95 -17.26 1.22
C MET A 1 30.85 -16.35 0.71
N VAL A 2 31.02 -15.05 0.95
CA VAL A 2 30.02 -14.00 0.69
C VAL A 2 30.08 -13.64 -0.79
N ALA A 3 28.94 -13.61 -1.44
CA ALA A 3 28.75 -12.85 -2.67
C ALA A 3 27.53 -11.95 -2.44
N ALA A 4 27.81 -10.71 -2.03
CA ALA A 4 26.88 -9.62 -2.15
C ALA A 4 26.94 -9.18 -3.60
N ASP A 5 25.84 -9.34 -4.34
CA ASP A 5 25.75 -8.83 -5.70
C ASP A 5 25.34 -7.36 -5.61
N SER A 6 26.29 -6.52 -5.98
CA SER A 6 26.21 -5.08 -6.05
C SER A 6 25.80 -4.67 -7.44
N ASP A 7 24.56 -4.17 -7.61
CA ASP A 7 24.29 -3.06 -8.51
C ASP A 7 22.82 -2.63 -8.47
N ALA A 8 22.55 -1.57 -7.70
CA ALA A 8 21.27 -0.87 -7.69
C ALA A 8 21.46 0.65 -7.89
N SER A 9 22.45 1.06 -8.71
CA SER A 9 22.83 2.48 -8.82
C SER A 9 22.84 3.09 -10.24
N THR A 10 22.16 2.48 -11.22
CA THR A 10 21.88 3.19 -12.49
C THR A 10 20.39 3.54 -12.57
N ILE A 11 20.05 4.78 -12.20
CA ILE A 11 18.68 5.31 -12.30
C ILE A 11 18.62 6.23 -13.53
N ASP A 12 17.97 5.75 -14.58
CA ASP A 12 17.50 6.53 -15.74
C ASP A 12 16.41 7.53 -15.29
N SER A 13 16.58 8.81 -15.63
CA SER A 13 15.82 9.95 -15.10
C SER A 13 14.54 10.29 -15.86
N THR A 14 13.92 9.34 -16.58
CA THR A 14 12.72 9.62 -17.41
C THR A 14 11.47 8.78 -17.12
N GLY A 15 11.47 7.94 -16.07
CA GLY A 15 10.29 7.20 -15.59
C GLY A 15 9.66 7.76 -14.31
N PRO A 16 8.43 7.35 -13.91
CA PRO A 16 7.89 7.69 -12.60
C PRO A 16 8.90 7.24 -11.54
N ARG A 17 9.33 8.17 -10.68
CA ARG A 17 10.32 7.90 -9.64
C ARG A 17 9.79 6.79 -8.74
N ASN A 18 10.31 5.57 -8.94
CA ASN A 18 10.16 4.50 -7.97
C ASN A 18 10.86 4.99 -6.71
N HIS A 19 10.10 5.54 -5.76
CA HIS A 19 10.59 5.69 -4.40
C HIS A 19 11.03 4.29 -3.97
N ALA A 20 12.33 4.11 -3.73
CA ALA A 20 12.83 2.85 -3.19
C ALA A 20 11.95 2.48 -2.01
N LEU A 21 11.55 1.20 -1.94
CA LEU A 21 10.73 0.73 -0.83
C LEU A 21 11.44 1.11 0.48
N PRO A 22 10.70 1.57 1.49
CA PRO A 22 11.28 1.87 2.79
C PRO A 22 11.83 0.58 3.41
N ASP A 23 12.51 0.68 4.57
CA ASP A 23 13.19 -0.46 5.21
C ASP A 23 12.36 -1.76 5.12
N ALA A 24 13.00 -2.82 4.64
CA ALA A 24 12.38 -4.13 4.46
C ALA A 24 11.71 -4.67 5.73
N ALA A 25 12.15 -4.23 6.91
CA ALA A 25 11.49 -4.49 8.19
C ALA A 25 9.99 -4.12 8.20
N LEU A 26 9.56 -3.14 7.39
CA LEU A 26 8.17 -2.69 7.29
C LEU A 26 7.25 -3.68 6.57
N TYR A 27 7.74 -4.41 5.56
CA TYR A 27 6.88 -5.23 4.70
C TYR A 27 7.20 -6.73 4.71
N LEU A 28 8.41 -7.14 5.12
CA LEU A 28 8.76 -8.56 5.24
C LEU A 28 7.85 -9.34 6.20
N PRO A 29 7.40 -8.80 7.36
CA PRO A 29 6.43 -9.50 8.20
C PRO A 29 5.11 -9.81 7.48
N VAL A 30 4.63 -8.85 6.68
CA VAL A 30 3.39 -9.00 5.90
C VAL A 30 3.56 -10.06 4.81
N GLN A 31 4.67 -10.05 4.07
CA GLN A 31 4.98 -11.09 3.07
C GLN A 31 5.06 -12.50 3.68
N ARG A 32 5.71 -12.64 4.85
CA ARG A 32 5.82 -13.93 5.53
C ARG A 32 4.46 -14.45 5.98
N HIS A 33 3.65 -13.59 6.57
CA HIS A 33 2.31 -13.97 7.01
C HIS A 33 1.45 -14.40 5.82
N ALA A 34 1.45 -13.60 4.75
CA ALA A 34 0.76 -13.93 3.50
C ALA A 34 1.22 -15.26 2.89
N THR A 35 2.54 -15.51 2.85
CA THR A 35 3.09 -16.77 2.35
C THR A 35 2.60 -17.97 3.16
N THR A 36 2.55 -17.84 4.49
CA THR A 36 1.99 -18.87 5.38
C THR A 36 0.50 -19.11 5.13
N LEU A 37 -0.29 -18.04 4.94
CA LEU A 37 -1.74 -18.13 4.69
C LEU A 37 -2.07 -18.68 3.29
N TRP A 38 -1.30 -18.32 2.27
CA TRP A 38 -1.62 -18.60 0.87
C TRP A 38 -0.84 -19.77 0.29
N GLY A 39 0.19 -20.26 0.99
CA GLY A 39 1.05 -21.34 0.54
C GLY A 39 1.98 -20.98 -0.64
N SER A 40 2.07 -19.70 -0.99
CA SER A 40 2.89 -19.19 -2.10
C SER A 40 3.25 -17.72 -1.87
N GLN A 41 4.27 -17.23 -2.57
CA GLN A 41 4.69 -15.83 -2.43
C GLN A 41 3.63 -14.87 -3.02
N PRO A 42 3.46 -13.66 -2.44
CA PRO A 42 2.66 -12.61 -3.05
C PRO A 42 3.19 -12.21 -4.43
N ASP A 43 2.30 -11.85 -5.34
CA ASP A 43 2.67 -11.35 -6.68
C ASP A 43 3.26 -9.92 -6.61
N ILE A 44 2.73 -9.11 -5.69
CA ILE A 44 3.14 -7.71 -5.50
C ILE A 44 3.25 -7.34 -4.03
N THR A 45 4.11 -6.37 -3.76
CA THR A 45 4.24 -5.68 -2.48
C THR A 45 4.22 -4.18 -2.73
N VAL A 46 3.37 -3.46 -2.00
CA VAL A 46 3.20 -2.01 -2.10
C VAL A 46 3.28 -1.42 -0.70
N VAL A 47 3.99 -0.30 -0.56
CA VAL A 47 4.11 0.41 0.71
C VAL A 47 3.81 1.88 0.47
N ALA A 48 2.98 2.47 1.33
CA ALA A 48 2.60 3.88 1.24
C ALA A 48 2.75 4.56 2.61
N PRO A 49 3.30 5.79 2.67
CA PRO A 49 3.37 6.55 3.91
C PRO A 49 2.01 7.16 4.25
N GLY A 50 1.76 7.35 5.54
CA GLY A 50 0.77 8.29 6.03
C GLY A 50 1.19 9.72 5.71
N ARG A 51 0.24 10.65 5.82
CA ARG A 51 0.49 12.08 5.63
C ARG A 51 -0.06 12.88 6.80
N ILE A 52 0.52 14.05 7.02
CA ILE A 52 -0.09 15.13 7.80
C ILE A 52 -0.34 16.34 6.90
N GLU A 53 -1.33 17.12 7.25
CA GLU A 53 -1.59 18.42 6.64
C GLU A 53 -0.99 19.50 7.56
N ILE A 54 -0.06 20.29 7.02
CA ILE A 54 0.60 21.35 7.77
C ILE A 54 -0.20 22.66 7.65
N VAL A 55 -0.70 22.93 6.44
CA VAL A 55 -1.58 24.07 6.12
C VAL A 55 -2.62 23.59 5.12
N GLY A 56 -3.82 24.15 5.19
CA GLY A 56 -4.86 23.92 4.20
C GLY A 56 -5.94 22.92 4.63
N ASN A 57 -6.04 22.62 5.93
CA ASN A 57 -7.15 21.83 6.43
C ASN A 57 -8.48 22.57 6.19
N HIS A 58 -9.49 21.87 5.72
CA HIS A 58 -10.80 22.40 5.32
C HIS A 58 -10.82 23.44 4.17
N VAL A 59 -9.76 23.56 3.36
CA VAL A 59 -9.78 24.36 2.11
C VAL A 59 -9.53 23.52 0.86
N ASP A 60 -9.09 22.27 1.02
CA ASP A 60 -8.84 21.30 -0.03
C ASP A 60 -10.10 21.00 -0.86
N TYR A 61 -11.26 20.86 -0.21
CA TYR A 61 -12.54 20.64 -0.89
C TYR A 61 -13.05 21.87 -1.67
N ASN A 62 -12.50 23.05 -1.39
CA ASN A 62 -12.85 24.31 -2.07
C ASN A 62 -11.86 24.68 -3.17
N GLY A 63 -10.91 23.79 -3.51
CA GLY A 63 -9.85 24.08 -4.49
C GLY A 63 -8.75 25.00 -3.96
N GLY A 64 -8.61 25.11 -2.64
CA GLY A 64 -7.49 25.79 -2.00
C GLY A 64 -6.19 24.98 -2.08
N GLU A 65 -5.06 25.67 -1.93
CA GLU A 65 -3.75 25.00 -1.86
C GLU A 65 -3.54 24.32 -0.50
N VAL A 66 -2.86 23.18 -0.52
CA VAL A 66 -2.56 22.38 0.67
C VAL A 66 -1.07 22.09 0.72
N ILE A 67 -0.47 22.23 1.89
CA ILE A 67 0.90 21.79 2.16
C ILE A 67 0.81 20.53 3.01
N THR A 68 1.23 19.41 2.44
CA THR A 68 1.25 18.10 3.11
C THR A 68 2.66 17.55 3.18
N ALA A 69 2.92 16.76 4.22
CA ALA A 69 4.16 16.02 4.37
C ALA A 69 3.86 14.56 4.68
N ALA A 70 4.62 13.66 4.07
CA ALA A 70 4.66 12.27 4.47
C ALA A 70 5.23 12.16 5.89
N ILE A 71 4.67 11.26 6.69
CA ILE A 71 5.19 10.94 8.03
C ILE A 71 5.83 9.55 8.04
N ASP A 72 6.64 9.28 9.05
CA ASP A 72 7.23 7.96 9.29
C ASP A 72 6.24 6.98 9.94
N ARG A 73 5.09 6.80 9.27
CA ARG A 73 4.08 5.78 9.56
C ARG A 73 3.63 5.23 8.22
N TRP A 74 3.54 3.92 8.09
CA TRP A 74 3.41 3.27 6.80
C TRP A 74 2.30 2.23 6.80
N VAL A 75 1.70 2.01 5.64
CA VAL A 75 0.85 0.86 5.35
C VAL A 75 1.57 0.01 4.31
N ALA A 76 1.81 -1.25 4.64
CA ALA A 76 2.34 -2.25 3.72
C ALA A 76 1.22 -3.22 3.33
N VAL A 77 1.04 -3.41 2.03
CA VAL A 77 0.07 -4.35 1.45
C VAL A 77 0.80 -5.30 0.54
N VAL A 78 0.48 -6.58 0.65
CA VAL A 78 0.90 -7.62 -0.29
C VAL A 78 -0.35 -8.22 -0.92
N ALA A 79 -0.27 -8.62 -2.18
CA ALA A 79 -1.41 -9.14 -2.90
C ALA A 79 -1.02 -10.26 -3.86
N GLN A 80 -1.96 -11.17 -4.08
CA GLN A 80 -1.87 -12.26 -5.05
C GLN A 80 -3.17 -12.35 -5.83
N ARG A 81 -3.08 -12.50 -7.15
CA ARG A 81 -4.23 -12.71 -8.02
C ARG A 81 -4.76 -14.14 -7.84
N ARG A 82 -6.08 -14.25 -7.66
CA ARG A 82 -6.79 -15.54 -7.57
C ARG A 82 -7.87 -15.60 -8.67
N ALA A 83 -8.17 -16.81 -9.15
CA ALA A 83 -9.13 -17.04 -10.22
C ALA A 83 -10.59 -17.24 -9.73
N ASN A 84 -10.84 -17.11 -8.43
CA ASN A 84 -12.12 -17.44 -7.79
C ASN A 84 -13.14 -16.28 -7.79
N GLY A 85 -12.79 -15.13 -8.37
CA GLY A 85 -13.69 -13.98 -8.46
C GLY A 85 -13.97 -13.27 -7.13
N LEU A 86 -13.20 -13.55 -6.07
CA LEU A 86 -13.35 -12.90 -4.76
C LEU A 86 -12.17 -11.98 -4.45
N LEU A 87 -12.46 -10.81 -3.90
CA LEU A 87 -11.50 -9.99 -3.18
C LEU A 87 -11.49 -10.44 -1.72
N GLN A 88 -10.37 -10.99 -1.25
CA GLN A 88 -10.17 -11.33 0.15
C GLN A 88 -9.06 -10.45 0.74
N ALA A 89 -9.36 -9.75 1.82
CA ALA A 89 -8.41 -8.88 2.51
C ALA A 89 -8.30 -9.29 3.98
N THR A 90 -7.07 -9.33 4.50
CA THR A 90 -6.77 -9.64 5.89
C THR A 90 -5.98 -8.49 6.51
N ALA A 91 -6.47 -7.93 7.61
CA ALA A 91 -5.81 -6.85 8.36
C ALA A 91 -5.02 -7.43 9.54
N LEU A 92 -3.69 -7.46 9.42
CA LEU A 92 -2.81 -8.11 10.40
C LEU A 92 -2.76 -7.39 11.75
N ASP A 93 -2.92 -6.08 11.73
CA ASP A 93 -2.97 -5.19 12.90
C ASP A 93 -4.33 -5.19 13.61
N MET A 94 -5.37 -5.72 12.97
CA MET A 94 -6.72 -5.90 13.53
C MET A 94 -7.00 -7.36 13.86
N ALA A 95 -6.16 -7.96 14.71
CA ALA A 95 -6.27 -9.37 15.12
C ALA A 95 -6.37 -10.38 13.95
N SER A 96 -5.80 -10.03 12.79
CA SER A 96 -5.88 -10.84 11.55
C SER A 96 -7.32 -11.07 11.05
N GLU A 97 -8.22 -10.10 11.27
CA GLU A 97 -9.57 -10.14 10.71
C GLU A 97 -9.53 -10.24 9.19
N THR A 98 -10.36 -11.11 8.63
CA THR A 98 -10.42 -11.37 7.18
C THR A 98 -11.83 -11.14 6.66
N ARG A 99 -11.94 -10.33 5.60
CA ARG A 99 -13.19 -10.09 4.88
C ARG A 99 -13.05 -10.53 3.42
N ALA A 100 -14.14 -11.07 2.86
CA ALA A 100 -14.20 -11.49 1.46
C ALA A 100 -15.46 -10.94 0.80
N GLU A 101 -15.32 -10.39 -0.40
CA GLU A 101 -16.43 -9.85 -1.20
C GLU A 101 -16.25 -10.26 -2.67
N PRO A 102 -17.33 -10.44 -3.45
CA PRO A 102 -17.24 -10.63 -4.90
C PRO A 102 -16.50 -9.46 -5.58
N LEU A 103 -15.49 -9.77 -6.39
CA LEU A 103 -14.63 -8.77 -7.03
C LEU A 103 -15.41 -7.89 -8.02
N ASP A 104 -16.46 -8.44 -8.64
CA ASP A 104 -17.38 -7.77 -9.56
C ASP A 104 -18.35 -6.80 -8.87
N LEU A 105 -18.54 -6.90 -7.54
CA LEU A 105 -19.25 -5.89 -6.74
C LEU A 105 -18.34 -4.72 -6.34
N VAL A 106 -17.01 -4.89 -6.42
CA VAL A 106 -16.02 -3.83 -6.14
C VAL A 106 -15.77 -2.99 -7.40
N THR A 107 -16.83 -2.57 -8.09
CA THR A 107 -16.74 -1.67 -9.26
C THR A 107 -16.90 -0.20 -8.91
N ASN A 108 -17.39 0.11 -7.70
CA ASN A 108 -17.55 1.49 -7.22
C ASN A 108 -16.37 1.92 -6.34
N PHE A 109 -15.15 1.86 -6.87
CA PHE A 109 -14.04 2.64 -6.31
C PHE A 109 -14.17 4.10 -6.80
N ASP A 110 -15.27 4.76 -6.44
CA ASP A 110 -15.42 6.19 -6.69
C ASP A 110 -14.52 6.94 -5.69
N ARG A 111 -13.40 7.46 -6.19
CA ARG A 111 -12.46 8.29 -5.42
C ARG A 111 -13.14 9.52 -4.78
N ARG A 112 -14.35 9.89 -5.19
CA ARG A 112 -15.13 11.01 -4.67
C ARG A 112 -16.23 10.62 -3.67
N ALA A 113 -16.54 9.33 -3.51
CA ALA A 113 -17.69 8.88 -2.72
C ALA A 113 -17.38 8.55 -1.25
N MET A 114 -16.18 8.87 -0.74
CA MET A 114 -15.96 8.86 0.71
C MET A 114 -16.60 10.11 1.32
N PRO A 115 -17.69 9.99 2.11
CA PRO A 115 -18.14 11.10 2.92
C PRO A 115 -17.06 11.30 3.98
N ILE A 116 -16.34 12.42 3.90
CA ILE A 116 -15.62 12.92 5.06
C ILE A 116 -16.74 13.36 6.01
N ALA A 117 -17.07 12.52 6.99
CA ALA A 117 -17.98 12.93 8.04
C ALA A 117 -17.40 14.20 8.70
N PRO A 118 -18.21 15.23 8.95
CA PRO A 118 -17.75 16.48 9.55
C PRO A 118 -17.17 16.26 10.95
#